data_AF-J2WTL7-F1
#
_entry.id   AF-J2WTL7-F1
#
_cell.length_a   1.000
_cell.length_b   1.000
_cell.length_c   1.000
_cell.angle_alpha   90.00
_cell.angle_beta   90.00
_cell.angle_gamma   90.00
#
_symmetry.space_group_name_H-M   'P 1'
#
loop_
_entity.id
_entity.type
_entity.pdbx_description
1 polymer ?
#
loop_
_entity_poly.entity_id
_entity_poly.type
_entity_poly.pdbx_seq_one_letter_code
_entity_poly.pdbx_strand_id
1 'polypeptide(L)'
;MKFVTKLMLLLSMLCSATAISASKELKVGDIWAYKNPPGEATSTLTILKIENYPRFGKIVHIRIDGLRLNSPVTGEEFDQIPHLPFQAKAVERSITHRVGTAADIPDFSEGYGEWRAAFDEKKAGVFTSTVRRTIDDLMTGEWIVDD
;
A
#
# COMPACT_ATOMS: atom_id res chain seq x y z
N MET A 1 2.58 -6.31 71.77
CA MET A 1 3.48 -5.64 70.78
C MET A 1 3.35 -6.40 69.46
N LYS A 2 2.43 -5.99 68.59
CA LYS A 2 2.61 -5.12 67.41
C LYS A 2 3.27 -5.85 66.21
N PHE A 3 2.39 -6.24 65.26
CA PHE A 3 2.48 -6.26 63.78
C PHE A 3 3.69 -6.99 63.14
N VAL A 4 3.52 -7.85 62.12
CA VAL A 4 3.42 -7.41 60.72
C VAL A 4 2.49 -8.30 59.89
N THR A 5 1.65 -7.61 59.14
CA THR A 5 0.60 -8.00 58.21
C THR A 5 1.14 -8.81 57.01
N LYS A 6 0.53 -9.95 56.70
CA LYS A 6 0.69 -10.66 55.42
C LYS A 6 -0.06 -9.86 54.34
N LEU A 7 0.66 -9.02 53.59
CA LEU A 7 0.11 -8.28 52.45
C LEU A 7 0.19 -9.17 51.20
N MET A 8 -0.96 -9.62 50.71
CA MET A 8 -1.14 -10.00 49.30
C MET A 8 -0.90 -8.75 48.44
N LEU A 9 -0.04 -8.82 47.44
CA LEU A 9 -0.10 -7.91 46.29
C LEU A 9 0.23 -8.68 45.01
N LEU A 10 -0.75 -8.68 44.10
CA LEU A 10 -0.68 -9.20 42.74
C LEU A 10 0.34 -8.41 41.92
N LEU A 11 1.13 -9.11 41.11
CA LEU A 11 1.72 -8.53 39.90
C LEU A 11 2.05 -9.63 38.88
N SER A 12 1.04 -10.27 38.29
CA SER A 12 1.24 -10.97 37.02
C SER A 12 1.39 -9.91 35.92
N MET A 13 2.61 -9.41 35.80
CA MET A 13 3.05 -8.49 34.77
C MET A 13 2.87 -9.20 33.41
N LEU A 14 1.76 -8.88 32.74
CA LEU A 14 1.50 -9.31 31.38
C LEU A 14 2.55 -8.62 30.50
N CYS A 15 3.67 -9.29 30.23
CA CYS A 15 4.64 -8.88 29.22
C CYS A 15 3.92 -8.88 27.87
N SER A 16 3.30 -7.75 27.53
CA SER A 16 2.85 -7.47 26.18
C SER A 16 4.12 -7.25 25.36
N ALA A 17 4.68 -8.33 24.83
CA ALA A 17 5.70 -8.24 23.81
C ALA A 17 5.06 -7.54 22.60
N THR A 18 5.28 -6.24 22.49
CA THR A 18 4.99 -5.52 21.26
C THR A 18 5.93 -6.09 20.21
N ALA A 19 5.40 -6.93 19.33
CA ALA A 19 6.12 -7.33 18.13
C ALA A 19 6.38 -6.06 17.32
N ILE A 20 7.60 -5.55 17.40
CA ILE A 20 8.08 -4.52 16.49
C ILE A 20 8.15 -5.19 15.13
N SER A 21 7.06 -5.05 14.36
CA SER A 21 7.01 -5.54 12.99
C SER A 21 8.00 -4.69 12.19
N ALA A 22 9.12 -5.28 11.78
CA ALA A 22 10.09 -4.62 10.92
C ALA A 22 9.38 -4.20 9.63
N SER A 23 9.40 -2.91 9.29
CA SER A 23 8.89 -2.42 8.02
C SER A 23 9.66 -3.09 6.89
N LYS A 24 8.95 -3.66 5.91
CA LYS A 24 9.58 -4.29 4.74
C LYS A 24 10.33 -3.22 3.94
N GLU A 25 11.60 -3.48 3.62
CA GLU A 25 12.38 -2.58 2.79
C GLU A 25 11.83 -2.62 1.35
N LEU A 26 11.38 -1.46 0.85
CA LEU A 26 10.83 -1.30 -0.49
C LEU A 26 11.92 -0.79 -1.44
N LYS A 27 12.12 -1.46 -2.59
CA LYS A 27 13.10 -1.06 -3.61
C LYS A 27 12.43 -0.91 -4.98
N VAL A 28 12.89 0.06 -5.75
CA VAL A 28 12.50 0.20 -7.16
C VAL A 28 12.83 -1.10 -7.89
N GLY A 29 11.88 -1.56 -8.71
CA GLY A 29 11.94 -2.83 -9.42
C GLY A 29 11.45 -4.03 -8.62
N ASP A 30 11.22 -3.93 -7.31
CA ASP A 30 10.67 -5.06 -6.56
C ASP A 30 9.28 -5.44 -7.07
N ILE A 31 9.06 -6.75 -7.22
CA ILE A 31 7.75 -7.33 -7.55
C ILE A 31 7.24 -8.07 -6.32
N TRP A 32 6.02 -7.75 -5.90
CA TRP A 32 5.40 -8.26 -4.68
C TRP A 32 4.04 -8.91 -4.97
N ALA A 33 3.80 -10.04 -4.33
CA ALA A 33 2.44 -10.48 -4.05
C ALA A 33 1.85 -9.59 -2.95
N TYR A 34 0.54 -9.37 -3.00
CA TYR A 34 -0.18 -8.56 -2.01
C TYR A 34 -1.51 -9.23 -1.63
N LYS A 35 -2.23 -8.61 -0.70
CA LYS A 35 -3.54 -9.10 -0.24
C LYS A 35 -4.59 -8.82 -1.33
N ASN A 36 -4.73 -9.69 -2.31
CA ASN A 36 -5.63 -9.49 -3.46
C ASN A 36 -7.12 -9.59 -3.07
N PRO A 37 -8.04 -8.99 -3.85
CA PRO A 37 -9.45 -9.35 -3.83
C PRO A 37 -9.65 -10.85 -4.11
N PRO A 38 -10.71 -11.49 -3.58
CA PRO A 38 -11.08 -12.85 -3.98
C PRO A 38 -11.23 -12.94 -5.50
N GLY A 39 -10.61 -13.94 -6.13
CA GLY A 39 -10.62 -14.12 -7.60
C GLY A 39 -9.41 -13.55 -8.34
N GLU A 40 -8.73 -12.54 -7.78
CA GLU A 40 -7.58 -11.85 -8.40
C GLU A 40 -6.23 -12.41 -7.92
N ALA A 41 -6.17 -13.70 -7.56
CA ALA A 41 -5.08 -14.28 -6.77
C ALA A 41 -3.68 -14.24 -7.41
N THR A 42 -3.60 -13.95 -8.71
CA THR A 42 -2.34 -13.92 -9.47
C THR A 42 -1.79 -12.52 -9.73
N SER A 43 -2.54 -11.46 -9.40
CA SER A 43 -2.07 -10.09 -9.65
C SER A 43 -0.88 -9.75 -8.75
N THR A 44 0.06 -8.97 -9.31
CA THR A 44 1.29 -8.55 -8.64
C THR A 44 1.45 -7.03 -8.68
N LEU A 45 2.17 -6.51 -7.69
CA LEU A 45 2.55 -5.11 -7.59
C LEU A 45 4.02 -4.97 -7.94
N THR A 46 4.36 -4.04 -8.84
CA THR A 46 5.75 -3.67 -9.13
C THR A 46 6.03 -2.25 -8.66
N ILE A 47 7.14 -2.03 -7.95
CA ILE A 47 7.57 -0.71 -7.49
C ILE A 47 8.28 0.03 -8.64
N LEU A 48 7.68 1.10 -9.13
CA LEU A 48 8.16 1.89 -10.27
C LEU A 48 9.17 2.95 -9.86
N LYS A 49 8.84 3.69 -8.80
CA LYS A 49 9.60 4.87 -8.34
C LYS A 49 9.33 5.11 -6.87
N ILE A 50 10.33 5.61 -6.15
CA ILE A 50 10.20 6.03 -4.75
C ILE A 50 10.69 7.47 -4.64
N GLU A 51 9.89 8.32 -4.02
CA GLU A 51 10.18 9.74 -3.82
C GLU A 51 9.91 10.14 -2.36
N ASN A 52 10.58 11.17 -1.87
CA ASN A 52 10.37 11.70 -0.52
C ASN A 52 9.88 13.14 -0.58
N TYR A 53 8.80 13.42 0.14
CA TYR A 53 8.18 14.75 0.21
C TYR A 53 8.00 15.18 1.68
N PRO A 54 8.18 16.47 2.01
CA PRO A 54 8.03 16.95 3.38
C PRO A 54 6.66 16.65 4.01
N ARG A 55 5.56 16.81 3.24
CA ARG A 55 4.19 16.62 3.75
C ARG A 55 3.75 15.16 3.76
N PHE A 56 4.11 14.39 2.74
CA PHE A 56 3.58 13.04 2.52
C PHE A 56 4.56 11.93 2.93
N GLY A 57 5.78 12.29 3.30
CA GLY A 57 6.85 11.33 3.56
C GLY A 57 7.25 10.59 2.29
N LYS A 58 7.49 9.28 2.41
CA LYS A 58 7.89 8.42 1.29
C LYS A 58 6.66 8.04 0.46
N ILE A 59 6.64 8.50 -0.79
CA ILE A 59 5.68 8.13 -1.83
C ILE A 59 6.28 6.99 -2.65
N VAL A 60 5.48 5.96 -2.91
CA VAL A 60 5.83 4.78 -3.68
C VAL A 60 4.88 4.70 -4.85
N HIS A 61 5.42 4.83 -6.07
CA HIS A 61 4.67 4.66 -7.30
C HIS A 61 4.70 3.18 -7.68
N ILE A 62 3.53 2.62 -7.95
CA ILE A 62 3.38 1.21 -8.27
C ILE A 62 2.60 1.04 -9.58
N ARG A 63 2.83 -0.08 -10.24
CA ARG A 63 1.89 -0.65 -11.22
C ARG A 63 1.33 -1.95 -10.66
N ILE A 64 0.15 -2.31 -11.15
CA ILE A 64 -0.47 -3.61 -10.90
C ILE A 64 -0.56 -4.36 -12.22
N ASP A 65 -0.14 -5.61 -12.23
CA ASP A 65 -0.15 -6.51 -13.38
C ASP A 65 -0.97 -7.77 -13.07
N GLY A 66 -1.58 -8.37 -14.09
CA GLY A 66 -2.27 -9.66 -14.00
C GLY A 66 -3.65 -9.59 -13.35
N LEU A 67 -4.33 -8.44 -13.49
CA LEU A 67 -5.74 -8.26 -13.14
C LEU A 67 -6.66 -8.94 -14.16
N ARG A 68 -7.91 -9.19 -13.77
CA ARG A 68 -9.00 -9.62 -14.67
C ARG A 68 -10.26 -8.82 -14.40
N LEU A 69 -10.19 -7.53 -14.69
CA LEU A 69 -11.23 -6.57 -14.33
C LEU A 69 -11.86 -5.96 -15.58
N ASN A 70 -13.15 -5.64 -15.50
CA ASN A 70 -13.82 -4.87 -16.53
C ASN A 70 -13.83 -3.40 -16.12
N SER A 71 -13.47 -2.52 -17.04
CA SER A 71 -13.55 -1.08 -16.86
C SER A 71 -15.00 -0.66 -16.56
N PRO A 72 -15.28 0.05 -15.46
CA PRO A 72 -16.63 0.54 -15.18
C PRO A 72 -17.07 1.64 -16.16
N VAL A 73 -16.12 2.23 -16.92
CA VAL A 73 -16.39 3.31 -17.88
C VAL A 73 -16.64 2.76 -19.29
N THR A 74 -15.78 1.86 -19.77
CA THR A 74 -15.83 1.35 -21.15
C THR A 74 -16.46 -0.04 -21.25
N GLY A 75 -16.53 -0.78 -20.14
CA GLY A 75 -16.93 -2.18 -20.11
C GLY A 75 -15.87 -3.16 -20.64
N GLU A 76 -14.72 -2.65 -21.13
CA GLU A 76 -13.63 -3.46 -21.66
C GLU A 76 -12.82 -4.13 -20.54
N GLU A 77 -12.36 -5.35 -20.79
CA GLU A 77 -11.43 -6.04 -19.89
C GLU A 77 -10.06 -5.36 -19.93
N PHE A 78 -9.44 -5.19 -18.77
CA PHE A 78 -8.07 -4.73 -18.66
C PHE A 78 -7.33 -5.57 -17.60
N ASP A 79 -6.03 -5.77 -17.83
CA ASP A 79 -5.19 -6.66 -17.04
C ASP A 79 -4.12 -5.93 -16.21
N GLN A 80 -4.07 -4.60 -16.31
CA GLN A 80 -3.07 -3.80 -15.63
C GLN A 80 -3.58 -2.41 -15.22
N ILE A 81 -2.99 -1.88 -14.15
CA ILE A 81 -3.09 -0.46 -13.78
C ILE A 81 -1.67 0.11 -13.84
N PRO A 82 -1.36 1.00 -14.81
CA PRO A 82 0.02 1.36 -15.13
C PRO A 82 0.69 2.25 -14.09
N HIS A 83 -0.07 3.03 -13.32
CA HIS A 83 0.49 3.95 -12.31
C HIS A 83 -0.49 4.25 -11.19
N LEU A 84 -0.05 4.06 -9.95
CA LEU A 84 -0.73 4.52 -8.75
C LEU A 84 0.28 5.03 -7.70
N PRO A 85 0.09 6.24 -7.13
CA PRO A 85 0.96 6.78 -6.08
C PRO A 85 0.42 6.48 -4.67
N PHE A 86 1.19 5.77 -3.85
CA PHE A 86 0.83 5.42 -2.48
C PHE A 86 1.80 6.00 -1.45
N GLN A 87 1.33 6.21 -0.22
CA GLN A 87 2.26 6.28 0.91
C GLN A 87 2.93 4.93 1.14
N ALA A 88 4.22 4.92 1.50
CA ALA A 88 4.96 3.68 1.75
C ALA A 88 4.27 2.75 2.77
N LYS A 89 3.72 3.30 3.85
CA LYS A 89 2.98 2.54 4.88
C LYS A 89 1.77 1.81 4.31
N ALA A 90 1.11 2.35 3.28
CA ALA A 90 -0.03 1.72 2.64
C ALA A 90 0.41 0.49 1.84
N VAL A 91 1.52 0.60 1.09
CA VAL A 91 2.14 -0.52 0.38
C VAL A 91 2.59 -1.61 1.35
N GLU A 92 3.30 -1.23 2.42
CA GLU A 92 3.80 -2.17 3.44
C GLU A 92 2.68 -3.00 4.11
N ARG A 93 1.51 -2.39 4.37
CA ARG A 93 0.33 -3.09 4.92
C ARG A 93 -0.34 -4.03 3.91
N SER A 94 -0.07 -3.83 2.61
CA SER A 94 -0.70 -4.54 1.50
C SER A 94 0.11 -5.74 1.03
N ILE A 95 1.44 -5.63 0.96
CA ILE A 95 2.33 -6.66 0.43
C ILE A 95 2.47 -7.86 1.38
N THR A 96 2.57 -9.06 0.81
CA THR A 96 2.74 -10.31 1.56
C THR A 96 4.17 -10.81 1.47
N HIS A 97 4.64 -11.18 0.29
CA HIS A 97 6.00 -11.66 0.04
C HIS A 97 6.50 -11.19 -1.33
N ARG A 98 7.82 -11.04 -1.46
CA ARG A 98 8.45 -10.64 -2.71
C ARG A 98 8.44 -11.83 -3.66
N VAL A 99 8.02 -11.61 -4.89
CA VAL A 99 7.93 -12.65 -5.93
C VAL A 99 9.01 -12.49 -7.01
N GLY A 100 9.68 -11.33 -7.06
CA GLY A 100 10.77 -11.13 -8.00
C GLY A 100 11.32 -9.71 -8.04
N THR A 101 12.01 -9.41 -9.12
CA THR A 101 12.52 -8.08 -9.46
C THR A 101 12.37 -7.91 -10.96
N ALA A 102 11.86 -6.75 -11.39
CA ALA A 102 11.76 -6.41 -12.79
C ALA A 102 13.17 -6.23 -13.38
N ALA A 103 13.41 -6.79 -14.57
CA ALA A 103 14.67 -6.61 -15.29
C ALA A 103 14.86 -5.14 -15.71
N ASP A 104 13.76 -4.55 -16.19
CA ASP A 104 13.64 -3.13 -16.52
C ASP A 104 12.37 -2.57 -15.88
N ILE A 105 12.35 -1.28 -15.58
CA ILE A 105 11.15 -0.61 -15.08
C ILE A 105 10.22 -0.35 -16.26
N PRO A 106 8.98 -0.89 -16.25
CA PRO A 106 7.99 -0.62 -17.30
C PRO A 106 7.73 0.87 -17.42
N ASP A 107 7.45 1.35 -18.64
CA ASP A 107 7.13 2.77 -18.82
C ASP A 107 5.83 3.13 -18.06
N PHE A 108 5.91 4.22 -17.31
CA PHE A 108 4.83 4.78 -16.50
C PHE A 108 4.80 6.32 -16.62
N SER A 109 5.49 6.86 -17.63
CA SER A 109 5.76 8.29 -17.79
C SER A 109 4.49 9.11 -17.98
N GLU A 110 3.50 8.59 -18.70
CA GLU A 110 2.21 9.25 -18.93
C GLU A 110 1.45 9.47 -17.61
N GLY A 111 1.06 8.41 -16.91
CA GLY A 111 0.33 8.50 -15.65
C GLY A 111 1.12 9.24 -14.55
N TYR A 112 2.44 9.07 -14.50
CA TYR A 112 3.28 9.87 -13.61
C TYR A 112 3.27 11.35 -13.96
N GLY A 113 3.36 11.70 -15.25
CA GLY A 113 3.34 13.08 -15.72
C GLY A 113 2.03 13.79 -15.35
N GLU A 114 0.89 13.14 -15.62
CA GLU A 114 -0.43 13.66 -15.25
C GLU A 114 -0.57 13.85 -13.74
N TRP A 115 -0.24 12.81 -12.96
CA TRP A 115 -0.27 12.91 -11.51
C TRP A 115 0.66 14.01 -10.99
N ARG A 116 1.89 14.09 -11.52
CA ARG A 116 2.91 15.04 -11.07
C ARG A 116 2.44 16.48 -11.27
N ALA A 117 1.91 16.79 -12.45
CA ALA A 117 1.36 18.11 -12.77
C ALA A 117 0.21 18.47 -11.81
N ALA A 118 -0.76 17.57 -11.62
CA ALA A 118 -1.86 17.80 -10.69
C ALA A 118 -1.41 17.89 -9.23
N PHE A 119 -0.39 17.13 -8.83
CA PHE A 119 0.15 17.12 -7.47
C PHE A 119 0.93 18.41 -7.17
N ASP A 120 1.68 18.96 -8.13
CA ASP A 120 2.29 20.30 -8.05
C ASP A 120 1.23 21.39 -7.85
N GLU A 121 0.10 21.28 -8.55
CA GLU A 121 -1.04 22.18 -8.41
C GLU A 121 -1.90 21.91 -7.16
N LYS A 122 -1.52 20.94 -6.32
CA LYS A 122 -2.27 20.48 -5.13
C LYS A 122 -3.68 19.95 -5.44
N LYS A 123 -3.90 19.49 -6.67
CA LYS A 123 -5.15 18.89 -7.16
C LYS A 123 -5.11 17.35 -7.15
N ALA A 124 -3.94 16.74 -6.99
CA ALA A 124 -3.79 15.31 -6.78
C ALA A 124 -3.18 14.99 -5.40
N GLY A 125 -3.49 13.80 -4.90
CA GLY A 125 -3.01 13.28 -3.63
C GLY A 125 -2.19 12.00 -3.78
N VAL A 126 -2.12 11.24 -2.69
CA VAL A 126 -1.56 9.90 -2.64
C VAL A 126 -2.52 8.97 -1.92
N PHE A 127 -2.57 7.72 -2.35
CA PHE A 127 -3.38 6.72 -1.67
C PHE A 127 -2.78 6.33 -0.32
N THR A 128 -3.63 6.35 0.70
CA THR A 128 -3.30 5.99 2.08
C THR A 128 -3.97 4.68 2.51
N SER A 129 -5.04 4.27 1.81
CA SER A 129 -5.71 2.99 1.92
C SER A 129 -4.86 1.84 1.37
N THR A 130 -5.22 0.59 1.67
CA THR A 130 -4.46 -0.56 1.15
C THR A 130 -4.63 -0.67 -0.37
N VAL A 131 -3.66 -1.28 -1.05
CA VAL A 131 -3.69 -1.49 -2.51
C VAL A 131 -4.99 -2.16 -2.95
N ARG A 132 -5.43 -3.19 -2.23
CA ARG A 132 -6.72 -3.86 -2.45
C ARG A 132 -7.89 -2.88 -2.41
N ARG A 133 -7.96 -2.09 -1.34
CA ARG A 133 -9.06 -1.14 -1.14
C ARG A 133 -9.09 -0.11 -2.27
N THR A 134 -7.94 0.43 -2.66
CA THR A 134 -7.83 1.36 -3.79
C THR A 134 -8.30 0.74 -5.11
N ILE A 135 -7.94 -0.51 -5.38
CA ILE A 135 -8.42 -1.22 -6.58
C ILE A 135 -9.94 -1.41 -6.50
N ASP A 136 -10.48 -1.82 -5.36
CA ASP A 136 -11.92 -1.98 -5.15
C ASP A 136 -12.68 -0.63 -5.37
N ASP A 137 -12.15 0.47 -4.83
CA ASP A 137 -12.75 1.81 -4.96
C ASP A 137 -12.68 2.30 -6.43
N LEU A 138 -11.56 2.07 -7.13
CA LEU A 138 -11.40 2.35 -8.57
C LEU A 138 -12.44 1.62 -9.43
N MET A 139 -12.77 0.37 -9.08
CA MET A 139 -13.69 -0.46 -9.86
C MET A 139 -15.16 -0.12 -9.61
N THR A 140 -15.48 0.29 -8.38
CA THR A 140 -16.85 0.63 -8.00
C THR A 140 -17.20 2.09 -8.33
N GLY A 141 -16.20 2.96 -8.50
CA GLY A 141 -16.41 4.40 -8.65
C GLY A 141 -16.86 5.09 -7.37
N GLU A 142 -16.88 4.38 -6.24
CA GLU A 142 -17.21 4.88 -4.91
C GLU A 142 -15.95 5.52 -4.29
N TRP A 143 -15.65 6.75 -4.70
CA TRP A 143 -14.51 7.49 -4.19
C TRP A 143 -14.82 8.09 -2.81
N ILE A 144 -14.22 7.55 -1.74
CA ILE A 144 -14.23 8.21 -0.43
C ILE A 144 -13.16 9.30 -0.44
N VAL A 145 -13.60 10.56 -0.38
CA VAL A 145 -12.74 11.70 -0.08
C VAL A 145 -12.66 11.77 1.44
N ASP A 146 -11.53 11.36 2.01
CA ASP A 146 -11.26 11.66 3.43
C ASP A 146 -10.90 13.15 3.52
N ASP A 147 -11.79 13.94 4.14
CA ASP A 147 -11.64 15.37 4.43
C ASP A 147 -10.43 15.69 5.34
#